data_AF-A0A1V4QP02-F1
#
_entry.id   AF-A0A1V4QP02-F1
#
_cell.length_a   1.000
_cell.length_b   1.000
_cell.length_c   1.000
_cell.angle_alpha   90.00
_cell.angle_beta   90.00
_cell.angle_gamma   90.00
#
_symmetry.space_group_name_H-M   'P 1'
#
loop_
_entity.id
_entity.type
_entity.pdbx_description
1 polymer ?
#
loop_
_entity_poly.entity_id
_entity_poly.type
_entity_poly.pdbx_seq_one_letter_code
_entity_poly.pdbx_strand_id
1 'polypeptide(L)'
;MINWFREFWQGLVGRQPLHLDYLQVEVTTRCNLTGCRMCPRSAYPDQWQSQDLSWENFELLLPTLARFKQVHLSGWGEPLVHPRIW
;
A
#
# COMPACT_ATOMS: atom_id res chain seq x y z
N MET A 1 12.12 7.64 -45.06
CA MET A 1 10.98 8.41 -44.52
C MET A 1 10.05 7.60 -43.57
N ILE A 2 10.45 6.43 -43.07
CA ILE A 2 9.57 5.52 -42.28
C ILE A 2 9.96 5.46 -40.77
N ASN A 3 11.19 5.84 -40.39
CA ASN A 3 11.65 5.73 -38.99
C ASN A 3 11.02 6.73 -38.03
N TRP A 4 10.60 7.92 -38.50
CA TRP A 4 10.08 8.97 -37.64
C TRP A 4 8.76 8.60 -36.95
N PHE A 5 7.87 7.90 -37.65
CA PHE A 5 6.60 7.43 -37.07
C PHE A 5 6.82 6.43 -35.92
N ARG A 6 7.78 5.51 -36.07
CA ARG A 6 8.05 4.47 -35.07
C ARG A 6 8.69 5.03 -33.80
N GLU A 7 9.61 5.99 -33.95
CA GLU A 7 10.24 6.69 -32.82
C GLU A 7 9.24 7.57 -32.06
N PHE A 8 8.35 8.25 -32.77
CA PHE A 8 7.26 9.06 -32.18
C PHE A 8 6.31 8.21 -31.33
N TRP A 9 5.90 7.03 -31.83
CA TRP A 9 5.04 6.10 -31.08
C TRP A 9 5.75 5.47 -29.87
N GLN A 10 7.06 5.18 -29.96
CA GLN A 10 7.83 4.69 -28.81
C GLN A 10 8.01 5.74 -27.71
N GLY A 11 8.07 7.03 -28.05
CA GLY A 11 8.10 8.13 -27.08
C GLY A 11 6.78 8.31 -26.31
N LEU A 12 5.64 7.99 -26.93
CA LEU A 12 4.31 8.09 -26.31
C LEU A 12 3.92 6.85 -25.48
N VAL A 13 4.45 5.67 -25.82
CA VAL A 13 4.20 4.38 -25.14
C VAL A 13 5.34 4.02 -24.15
N GLY A 14 6.46 4.73 -24.19
CA GLY A 14 7.73 4.38 -23.54
C GLY A 14 7.86 4.69 -22.05
N ARG A 15 6.77 4.75 -21.28
CA ARG A 15 6.95 4.67 -19.82
C ARG A 15 7.30 3.24 -19.47
N GLN A 16 8.58 2.99 -19.20
CA GLN A 16 8.96 1.75 -18.55
C GLN A 16 8.10 1.59 -17.29
N PRO A 17 7.50 0.42 -17.07
CA PRO A 17 6.70 0.21 -15.88
C PRO A 17 7.57 0.50 -14.67
N LEU A 18 7.07 1.35 -13.78
CA LEU A 18 7.78 1.74 -12.56
C LEU A 18 8.15 0.45 -11.81
N HIS A 19 9.45 0.17 -11.71
CA HIS A 19 9.93 -0.98 -10.96
C HIS A 19 9.92 -0.63 -9.48
N LEU A 20 9.02 -1.25 -8.74
CA LEU A 20 8.87 -1.04 -7.30
C LEU A 20 9.37 -2.30 -6.57
N ASP A 21 10.38 -2.12 -5.73
CA ASP A 21 10.95 -3.21 -4.92
C ASP A 21 10.21 -3.42 -3.60
N TYR A 22 9.56 -2.37 -3.09
CA TYR A 22 8.97 -2.31 -1.76
C TYR A 22 7.50 -1.96 -1.84
N LEU A 23 6.68 -2.68 -1.08
CA LEU A 23 5.26 -2.39 -0.91
C LEU A 23 4.91 -2.28 0.56
N GLN A 24 4.16 -1.24 0.91
CA GLN A 24 3.54 -1.10 2.23
C GLN A 24 2.07 -1.53 2.15
N VAL A 25 1.62 -2.33 3.12
CA VAL A 25 0.23 -2.77 3.22
C VAL A 25 -0.30 -2.45 4.63
N GLU A 26 -1.30 -1.58 4.70
CA GLU A 26 -2.01 -1.29 5.95
C GLU A 26 -3.08 -2.37 6.18
N VAL A 27 -2.76 -3.34 7.03
CA VAL A 27 -3.64 -4.46 7.36
C VAL A 27 -4.70 -4.11 8.40
N THR A 28 -4.46 -3.06 9.18
CA THR A 28 -5.41 -2.51 10.14
C THR A 28 -5.10 -1.03 10.38
N THR A 29 -6.13 -0.21 10.53
CA THR A 29 -6.01 1.20 10.97
C THR A 29 -6.21 1.34 12.48
N ARG A 30 -6.42 0.23 13.20
CA ARG A 30 -6.50 0.22 14.66
C ARG A 30 -5.12 0.34 15.28
N CYS A 31 -5.02 0.97 16.44
CA CYS A 31 -3.77 1.09 17.19
C CYS A 31 -4.06 1.06 18.69
N ASN A 32 -3.26 0.31 19.46
CA ASN A 32 -3.36 0.24 20.91
C ASN A 32 -2.61 1.37 21.64
N LEU A 33 -1.76 2.14 20.95
CA LEU A 33 -1.09 3.31 21.53
C LEU A 33 -2.02 4.53 21.54
N THR A 34 -2.10 5.21 22.67
CA THR A 34 -2.93 6.41 22.88
C THR A 34 -2.06 7.66 23.04
N GLY A 35 -2.53 8.80 22.50
CA GLY A 35 -1.89 10.10 22.74
C GLY A 35 -0.68 10.43 21.87
N CYS A 36 -0.48 9.70 20.76
CA CYS A 36 0.55 10.01 19.78
C CYS A 36 0.28 11.38 19.11
N ARG A 37 0.97 12.43 19.57
CA ARG A 37 0.77 13.83 19.11
C ARG A 37 0.91 14.02 17.59
N MET A 38 1.74 13.21 16.95
CA MET A 38 2.02 13.28 15.51
C MET A 38 1.12 12.38 14.65
N CYS A 39 0.18 11.64 15.26
CA CYS A 39 -0.62 10.65 14.55
C CYS A 39 -1.87 11.28 13.93
N PRO A 40 -2.19 11.02 12.65
CA PRO A 40 -3.44 11.44 12.02
C PRO A 40 -4.69 11.00 12.77
N ARG A 41 -4.67 9.83 13.43
CA ARG A 41 -5.74 9.37 14.33
C ARG A 41 -6.03 10.34 15.46
N SER A 42 -4.99 11.02 15.96
CA SER A 42 -5.13 12.03 17.02
C SER A 42 -5.42 13.42 16.46
N ALA A 43 -4.95 13.74 15.25
CA ALA A 43 -5.22 15.02 14.59
C ALA A 43 -6.64 15.12 14.01
N TYR A 44 -7.22 14.00 13.59
CA TYR A 44 -8.55 13.92 12.96
C TYR A 44 -9.41 12.81 13.58
N PRO A 45 -9.67 12.83 14.90
CA PRO A 45 -10.32 11.73 15.60
C PRO A 45 -11.74 11.45 15.08
N ASP A 46 -12.51 12.48 14.74
CA ASP A 46 -13.89 12.34 14.27
C ASP A 46 -13.99 11.79 12.84
N GLN A 47 -12.90 11.84 12.08
CA GLN A 47 -12.81 11.31 10.72
C GLN A 47 -12.11 9.95 10.66
N TRP A 48 -11.49 9.52 11.75
CA TRP A 48 -10.71 8.29 11.79
C TRP A 48 -11.61 7.06 11.75
N GLN A 49 -11.44 6.23 10.73
CA GLN A 49 -12.14 4.96 10.60
C GLN A 49 -11.24 3.82 11.06
N SER A 50 -11.58 3.22 12.20
CA SER A 50 -10.89 2.05 12.74
C SER A 50 -11.43 0.78 12.08
N GLN A 51 -10.62 0.12 11.27
CA GLN A 51 -11.02 -1.03 10.46
C GLN A 51 -9.86 -1.99 10.22
N ASP A 52 -10.22 -3.23 9.94
CA ASP A 52 -9.31 -4.29 9.53
C ASP A 52 -9.47 -4.54 8.02
N LEU A 53 -8.36 -4.84 7.35
CA LEU A 53 -8.42 -5.41 6.01
C LEU A 53 -9.01 -6.82 6.14
N SER A 54 -10.11 -7.08 5.45
CA SER A 54 -10.72 -8.42 5.49
C SER A 54 -9.72 -9.47 5.01
N TRP A 55 -9.80 -10.67 5.58
CA TRP A 55 -8.87 -11.75 5.23
C TRP A 55 -8.99 -12.13 3.75
N GLU A 56 -10.21 -12.16 3.23
CA GLU A 56 -10.52 -12.43 1.83
C GLU A 56 -9.86 -11.39 0.92
N ASN A 57 -9.94 -10.10 1.28
CA ASN A 57 -9.28 -9.05 0.53
C ASN A 57 -7.75 -9.14 0.60
N PHE A 58 -7.20 -9.53 1.76
CA PHE A 58 -5.77 -9.78 1.89
C PHE A 58 -5.30 -10.93 0.99
N GLU A 59 -6.06 -12.03 0.92
CA GLU A 59 -5.76 -13.16 0.03
C GLU A 59 -5.75 -12.76 -1.45
N LEU A 60 -6.66 -11.88 -1.86
CA LEU A 60 -6.68 -11.32 -3.23
C LEU A 60 -5.41 -10.52 -3.56
N LEU A 61 -4.72 -9.96 -2.56
CA LEU A 61 -3.47 -9.22 -2.78
C LEU A 61 -2.26 -10.15 -2.97
N LEU A 62 -2.28 -11.38 -2.46
CA LEU A 62 -1.11 -12.29 -2.43
C LEU A 62 -0.37 -12.42 -3.78
N PRO A 63 -1.04 -12.57 -4.95
CA PRO A 63 -0.35 -12.65 -6.23
C PRO A 63 0.44 -11.39 -6.57
N THR A 64 -0.05 -10.23 -6.12
CA THR A 64 0.64 -8.94 -6.30
C THR A 64 1.76 -8.78 -5.30
N LEU A 65 1.53 -9.14 -4.02
CA LEU A 65 2.55 -9.08 -2.96
C LEU A 65 3.80 -9.88 -3.32
N ALA A 66 3.65 -11.04 -3.96
CA ALA A 66 4.76 -11.91 -4.39
C ALA A 66 5.68 -11.29 -5.46
N ARG A 67 5.31 -10.16 -6.06
CA ARG A 67 6.11 -9.45 -7.07
C ARG A 67 7.11 -8.46 -6.48
N PHE A 68 7.01 -8.16 -5.19
CA PHE A 68 7.87 -7.20 -4.50
C PHE A 68 8.98 -7.94 -3.74
N LYS A 69 10.15 -7.31 -3.62
CA LYS A 69 11.26 -7.85 -2.83
C LYS A 69 10.96 -7.82 -1.34
N GLN A 70 10.20 -6.81 -0.89
CA GLN A 70 9.76 -6.69 0.49
C GLN A 70 8.32 -6.16 0.56
N VAL A 71 7.52 -6.80 1.40
CA VAL A 71 6.19 -6.32 1.80
C VAL A 71 6.25 -5.97 3.28
N HIS A 72 6.02 -4.70 3.60
CA HIS A 72 6.01 -4.19 4.96
C HIS A 72 4.57 -3.97 5.42
N LEU A 73 4.13 -4.75 6.40
CA LEU A 73 2.83 -4.54 7.04
C LEU A 73 2.95 -3.33 7.96
N SER A 74 2.40 -2.20 7.55
CA SER A 74 2.47 -0.94 8.31
C SER A 74 1.49 0.09 7.74
N GLY A 75 1.25 1.14 8.51
CA GLY A 75 0.35 2.22 8.16
C GLY A 75 0.27 3.21 9.31
N TRP A 76 -0.92 3.75 9.53
CA TRP A 76 -1.24 4.60 10.67
C TRP A 76 -1.82 3.82 11.87
N GLY A 77 -2.19 2.55 11.65
CA GLY A 77 -2.46 1.57 12.69
C GLY A 77 -1.21 0.83 13.22
N GLU A 78 -1.44 -0.09 14.14
CA GLU A 78 -0.45 -1.05 14.67
C GLU A 78 -0.74 -2.44 14.09
N PRO A 79 0.05 -2.97 13.15
CA PRO A 79 -0.22 -4.24 12.46
C PRO A 79 -0.50 -5.42 13.39
N LEU A 80 0.18 -5.48 14.54
CA LEU A 80 0.08 -6.60 15.48
C LEU A 80 -1.24 -6.64 16.28
N VAL A 81 -2.12 -5.64 16.13
CA VAL A 81 -3.48 -5.69 16.70
C VAL A 81 -4.50 -6.34 15.76
N HIS A 82 -4.11 -6.74 14.56
CA HIS A 82 -5.02 -7.41 13.63
C HIS A 82 -5.24 -8.89 14.05
N PRO A 83 -6.48 -9.39 14.12
CA PRO A 83 -6.85 -10.70 14.68
C PRO A 83 -6.55 -11.85 13.70
N ARG A 84 -5.57 -11.71 12.83
CA ARG A 84 -5.04 -12.78 11.95
C ARG A 84 -3.54 -12.65 11.75
N ILE A 85 -2.94 -11.59 12.30
CA ILE A 85 -1.55 -11.19 12.13
C ILE A 85 -1.04 -10.91 13.55
N TRP A 86 -0.80 -11.99 14.30
CA TRP A 86 -0.39 -11.98 15.71
C TRP A 86 0.92 -12.77 15.88
#